data_AF-A0A1V6DQ23-F1
#
_entry.id   AF-A0A1V6DQ23-F1
#
_cell.length_a   1.000
_cell.length_b   1.000
_cell.length_c   1.000
_cell.angle_alpha   90.00
_cell.angle_beta   90.00
_cell.angle_gamma   90.00
#
_symmetry.space_group_name_H-M   'P 1'
#
loop_
_entity.id
_entity.type
_entity.pdbx_description
1 polymer ?
#
loop_
_entity_poly.entity_id
_entity_poly.type
_entity_poly.pdbx_seq_one_letter_code
_entity_poly.pdbx_strand_id
1 'polypeptide(L)'
;MAVVLPFSNRVAETLREIPAAGETHRWLARAAAGLQASGCVSREACGRFLRDCCSRWVSHRAVPEREIEAALRLAYDTPRTPGERKQAPAWPSLDASVRDTASWTAPALFDGVTDTGLCASDVLPLLFGQDDFVCAGWVCERPICRPLREWMPRVGTTQFIVMNPMKGPTGLSKEGKRSARCQDNVAERRFVVAEFDDASFGKPDQARVAAALNSALPLVLVVDSGGKSLHCWFDCRGRDDQDVAAFFAAATRLGADETRWDPCGWVRMPGGMRVKSDGVKVKQKVLFVKSFKEGGAH
;
A
#
# COMPACT_ATOMS: atom_id res chain seq x y z
N MET A 1 -25.76 14.42 -34.93
CA MET A 1 -24.84 13.45 -35.59
C MET A 1 -24.34 12.48 -34.52
N ALA A 2 -24.60 11.19 -34.66
CA ALA A 2 -24.06 10.20 -33.74
C ALA A 2 -22.55 10.06 -33.99
N VAL A 3 -21.73 10.43 -33.01
CA VAL A 3 -20.27 10.22 -33.08
C VAL A 3 -20.04 8.72 -32.94
N VAL A 4 -19.72 8.05 -34.05
CA VAL A 4 -19.30 6.65 -34.03
C VAL A 4 -17.87 6.61 -33.52
N LEU A 5 -17.71 6.23 -32.25
CA LEU A 5 -16.39 6.01 -31.68
C LEU A 5 -15.88 4.62 -32.09
N PRO A 6 -14.58 4.44 -32.34
CA PRO A 6 -14.00 3.14 -32.66
C PRO A 6 -13.90 2.19 -31.45
N PHE A 7 -14.62 2.50 -30.37
CA PHE A 7 -14.65 1.80 -29.09
C PHE A 7 -15.98 2.09 -28.37
N SER A 8 -16.30 1.29 -27.34
CA SER A 8 -17.58 1.37 -26.66
C SER A 8 -17.76 2.65 -25.82
N ASN A 9 -19.02 3.02 -25.55
CA ASN A 9 -19.36 4.19 -24.71
C ASN A 9 -18.68 4.16 -23.34
N ARG A 10 -18.52 2.98 -22.74
CA ARG A 10 -17.82 2.80 -21.45
C ARG A 10 -16.34 3.20 -21.51
N VAL A 11 -15.69 2.97 -22.64
CA VAL A 11 -14.30 3.39 -22.88
C VAL A 11 -14.26 4.90 -23.08
N ALA A 12 -15.24 5.46 -23.80
CA ALA A 12 -15.38 6.90 -23.94
C ALA A 12 -15.57 7.61 -22.60
N GLU A 13 -16.42 7.08 -21.71
CA GLU A 13 -16.61 7.57 -20.34
C GLU A 13 -15.30 7.51 -19.54
N THR A 14 -14.61 6.36 -19.57
CA THR A 14 -13.32 6.19 -18.89
C THR A 14 -12.30 7.24 -19.37
N LEU A 15 -12.26 7.53 -20.67
CA LEU A 15 -11.32 8.51 -21.25
C LEU A 15 -11.70 9.97 -21.00
N ARG A 16 -12.97 10.26 -20.66
CA ARG A 16 -13.42 11.62 -20.31
C ARG A 16 -13.03 12.01 -18.90
N GLU A 17 -12.90 11.04 -18.00
CA GLU A 17 -12.55 11.27 -16.60
C GLU A 17 -11.03 11.30 -16.45
N ILE A 18 -10.50 12.47 -16.08
CA ILE A 18 -9.08 12.62 -15.74
C ILE A 18 -8.84 11.85 -14.44
N PRO A 19 -7.90 10.88 -14.40
CA PRO A 19 -7.69 10.09 -13.19
C PRO A 19 -7.12 10.94 -12.06
N ALA A 20 -7.66 10.77 -10.85
CA ALA A 20 -7.10 11.37 -9.66
C ALA A 20 -5.72 10.79 -9.32
N ALA A 21 -4.97 11.47 -8.46
CA ALA A 21 -3.71 10.96 -7.95
C ALA A 21 -3.93 9.59 -7.26
N GLY A 22 -3.18 8.57 -7.69
CA GLY A 22 -3.33 7.19 -7.21
C GLY A 22 -4.15 6.28 -8.13
N GLU A 23 -4.99 6.83 -9.00
CA GLU A 23 -5.90 6.04 -9.86
C GLU A 23 -5.36 5.80 -11.27
N THR A 24 -4.30 6.51 -11.67
CA THR A 24 -3.75 6.50 -13.04
C THR A 24 -3.51 5.08 -13.56
N HIS A 25 -2.97 4.18 -12.72
CA HIS A 25 -2.65 2.82 -13.13
C HIS A 25 -3.91 2.00 -13.48
N ARG A 26 -5.00 2.15 -12.69
CA ARG A 26 -6.29 1.51 -12.96
C ARG A 26 -6.94 2.09 -14.21
N TRP A 27 -6.86 3.42 -14.36
CA TRP A 27 -7.36 4.13 -15.52
C TRP A 27 -6.68 3.67 -16.82
N LEU A 28 -5.33 3.59 -16.83
CA LEU A 28 -4.55 3.06 -17.95
C LEU A 28 -4.97 1.64 -18.33
N ALA A 29 -5.09 0.76 -17.34
CA ALA A 29 -5.49 -0.63 -17.56
C ALA A 29 -6.92 -0.74 -18.14
N ARG A 30 -7.87 0.05 -17.63
CA ARG A 30 -9.25 0.08 -18.12
C ARG A 30 -9.33 0.62 -19.55
N ALA A 31 -8.63 1.71 -19.84
CA ALA A 31 -8.56 2.30 -21.17
C ALA A 31 -7.94 1.32 -22.18
N ALA A 32 -6.79 0.71 -21.84
CA ALA A 32 -6.11 -0.28 -22.69
C ALA A 32 -7.00 -1.49 -22.99
N ALA A 33 -7.63 -2.07 -21.96
CA ALA A 33 -8.52 -3.21 -22.12
C ALA A 33 -9.77 -2.88 -22.95
N GLY A 34 -10.29 -1.65 -22.80
CA GLY A 34 -11.41 -1.15 -23.56
C GLY A 34 -11.11 -0.95 -25.04
N LEU A 35 -9.95 -0.37 -25.35
CA LEU A 35 -9.48 -0.19 -26.73
C LEU A 35 -9.15 -1.53 -27.38
N GLN A 36 -8.53 -2.45 -26.64
CA GLN A 36 -8.26 -3.80 -27.13
C GLN A 36 -9.55 -4.57 -27.44
N ALA A 37 -10.59 -4.39 -26.61
CA ALA A 37 -11.87 -5.06 -26.79
C ALA A 37 -12.64 -4.63 -28.05
N SER A 38 -12.31 -3.48 -28.65
CA SER A 38 -12.91 -3.10 -29.94
C SER A 38 -12.37 -3.92 -31.10
N GLY A 39 -11.24 -4.61 -30.92
CA GLY A 39 -10.57 -5.40 -31.96
C GLY A 39 -9.91 -4.58 -33.07
N CYS A 40 -10.09 -3.25 -33.07
CA CYS A 40 -9.64 -2.37 -34.15
C CYS A 40 -8.35 -1.59 -33.82
N VAL A 41 -7.86 -1.68 -32.58
CA VAL A 41 -6.70 -0.91 -32.12
C VAL A 41 -5.53 -1.86 -31.88
N SER A 42 -4.41 -1.63 -32.57
CA SER A 42 -3.18 -2.39 -32.33
C SER A 42 -2.54 -2.01 -30.99
N ARG A 43 -1.76 -2.92 -30.41
CA ARG A 43 -0.98 -2.68 -29.19
C ARG A 43 -0.15 -1.39 -29.27
N GLU A 44 0.52 -1.17 -30.40
CA GLU A 44 1.35 0.01 -30.66
C GLU A 44 0.52 1.30 -30.77
N ALA A 45 -0.63 1.24 -31.46
CA ALA A 45 -1.54 2.37 -31.57
C ALA A 45 -2.13 2.73 -30.20
N CYS A 46 -2.52 1.73 -29.41
CA CYS A 46 -2.97 1.90 -28.03
C CYS A 46 -1.89 2.56 -27.17
N GLY A 47 -0.63 2.11 -27.27
CA GLY A 47 0.48 2.70 -26.52
C GLY A 47 0.73 4.16 -26.89
N ARG A 48 0.72 4.51 -28.18
CA ARG A 48 0.82 5.91 -28.63
C ARG A 48 -0.32 6.76 -28.09
N PHE A 49 -1.55 6.26 -28.18
CA PHE A 49 -2.74 6.95 -27.68
C PHE A 49 -2.66 7.21 -26.17
N LEU A 50 -2.35 6.19 -25.36
CA LEU A 50 -2.24 6.35 -23.91
C LEU A 50 -1.15 7.35 -23.50
N ARG A 51 -0.01 7.39 -24.20
CA ARG A 51 1.04 8.39 -23.96
C ARG A 51 0.54 9.81 -24.23
N ASP A 52 -0.18 10.02 -25.32
CA ASP A 52 -0.77 11.32 -25.67
C ASP A 52 -1.86 11.74 -24.67
N CYS A 53 -2.70 10.80 -24.23
CA CYS A 53 -3.67 11.07 -23.17
C CYS A 53 -3.00 11.47 -21.85
N CYS A 54 -1.94 10.73 -21.45
CA CYS A 54 -1.19 11.04 -20.25
C CYS A 54 -0.50 12.41 -20.33
N SER A 55 0.14 12.74 -21.46
CA SER A 55 0.83 14.03 -21.61
C SER A 55 -0.13 15.22 -21.60
N ARG A 56 -1.37 15.04 -22.11
CA ARG A 56 -2.37 16.11 -22.16
C ARG A 56 -3.15 16.28 -20.86
N TRP A 57 -3.48 15.19 -20.17
CA TRP A 57 -4.50 15.23 -19.12
C TRP A 57 -4.01 14.84 -17.73
N VAL A 58 -2.92 14.07 -17.60
CA VAL A 58 -2.40 13.67 -16.28
C VAL A 58 -1.39 14.73 -15.80
N SER A 59 -1.87 15.66 -14.98
CA SER A 59 -1.06 16.79 -14.49
C SER A 59 -0.42 16.56 -13.11
N HIS A 60 -0.95 15.63 -12.31
CA HIS A 60 -0.51 15.44 -10.93
C HIS A 60 0.84 14.72 -10.78
N ARG A 61 1.34 14.08 -11.85
CA ARG A 61 2.68 13.45 -11.90
C ARG A 61 3.10 13.12 -13.33
N ALA A 62 4.40 12.96 -13.55
CA ALA A 62 4.89 12.28 -14.74
C ALA A 62 4.57 10.78 -14.67
N VAL A 63 3.90 10.24 -15.69
CA VAL A 63 3.56 8.82 -15.78
C VAL A 63 4.76 8.03 -16.31
N PRO A 64 5.33 7.08 -15.53
CA PRO A 64 6.45 6.27 -15.98
C PRO A 64 6.04 5.34 -17.13
N GLU A 65 6.89 5.19 -18.15
CA GLU A 65 6.65 4.33 -19.32
C GLU A 65 6.30 2.87 -18.91
N ARG A 66 6.91 2.38 -17.84
CA ARG A 66 6.62 1.04 -17.28
C ARG A 66 5.14 0.84 -16.89
N GLU A 67 4.42 1.90 -16.51
CA GLU A 67 2.99 1.79 -16.15
C GLU A 67 2.10 1.66 -17.39
N ILE A 68 2.44 2.37 -18.46
CA ILE A 68 1.77 2.25 -19.76
C ILE A 68 2.02 0.86 -20.32
N GLU A 69 3.28 0.40 -20.30
CA GLU A 69 3.66 -0.93 -20.76
C GLU A 69 2.96 -2.04 -19.94
N ALA A 70 2.81 -1.87 -18.63
CA ALA A 70 2.06 -2.80 -17.79
C ALA A 70 0.58 -2.89 -18.19
N ALA A 71 -0.06 -1.75 -18.52
CA ALA A 71 -1.44 -1.72 -18.99
C ALA A 71 -1.58 -2.39 -20.38
N LEU A 72 -0.64 -2.16 -21.29
CA LEU A 72 -0.61 -2.80 -22.62
C LEU A 72 -0.45 -4.31 -22.49
N ARG A 73 0.50 -4.77 -21.67
CA ARG A 73 0.72 -6.20 -21.43
C ARG A 73 -0.51 -6.88 -20.86
N LEU A 74 -1.18 -6.23 -19.91
CA LEU A 74 -2.41 -6.75 -19.31
C LEU A 74 -3.54 -6.89 -20.35
N ALA A 75 -3.65 -5.93 -21.27
CA ALA A 75 -4.72 -5.91 -22.26
C ALA A 75 -4.46 -6.81 -23.48
N TYR A 76 -3.23 -6.83 -24.01
CA TYR A 76 -2.88 -7.45 -25.29
C TYR A 76 -2.08 -8.75 -25.16
N ASP A 77 -1.22 -8.87 -24.16
CA ASP A 77 -0.21 -9.94 -24.11
C ASP A 77 -0.59 -11.04 -23.10
N THR A 78 -1.58 -10.79 -22.25
CA THR A 78 -2.03 -11.76 -21.23
C THR A 78 -3.14 -12.63 -21.81
N PRO A 79 -2.95 -13.97 -21.95
CA PRO A 79 -3.98 -14.86 -22.46
C PRO A 79 -5.26 -14.73 -21.62
N ARG A 80 -6.39 -14.48 -22.27
CA ARG A 80 -7.71 -14.55 -21.62
C ARG A 80 -8.14 -16.01 -21.55
N THR A 81 -7.59 -16.79 -20.61
CA THR A 81 -8.13 -18.12 -20.30
C THR A 81 -9.42 -17.94 -19.48
N PRO A 82 -10.61 -18.30 -20.02
CA PRO A 82 -11.84 -18.25 -19.23
C PRO A 82 -11.77 -19.36 -18.18
N GLY A 83 -11.56 -19.03 -16.91
CA GLY A 83 -11.66 -19.98 -15.79
C GLY A 83 -10.54 -19.93 -14.74
N GLU A 84 -9.37 -19.36 -15.04
CA GLU A 84 -8.21 -19.39 -14.13
C GLU A 84 -7.96 -18.10 -13.34
N ARG A 85 -8.89 -17.15 -13.35
CA ARG A 85 -8.80 -16.03 -12.41
C ARG A 85 -9.12 -16.55 -11.01
N LYS A 86 -8.07 -16.80 -10.21
CA LYS A 86 -8.22 -16.79 -8.75
C LYS A 86 -8.91 -15.48 -8.40
N GLN A 87 -10.16 -15.54 -7.95
CA GLN A 87 -10.89 -14.36 -7.49
C GLN A 87 -10.03 -13.73 -6.40
N ALA A 88 -9.66 -12.47 -6.57
CA ALA A 88 -9.10 -11.71 -5.46
C ALA A 88 -10.13 -11.76 -4.32
N PRO A 89 -9.71 -11.84 -3.05
CA PRO A 89 -10.64 -11.76 -1.94
C PRO A 89 -11.51 -10.52 -2.13
N ALA A 90 -12.83 -10.71 -2.22
CA ALA A 90 -13.75 -9.61 -2.26
C ALA A 90 -13.83 -9.04 -0.85
N TRP A 91 -13.07 -7.97 -0.59
CA TRP A 91 -13.09 -7.32 0.71
C TRP A 91 -14.45 -6.66 0.94
N PRO A 92 -15.00 -6.74 2.17
CA PRO A 92 -16.21 -6.01 2.52
C PRO A 92 -16.04 -4.51 2.30
N SER A 93 -17.08 -3.85 1.80
CA SER A 93 -17.15 -2.39 1.75
C SER A 93 -17.26 -1.79 3.16
N LEU A 94 -16.91 -0.51 3.28
CA LEU A 94 -17.09 0.27 4.51
C LEU A 94 -18.53 0.16 5.03
N ASP A 95 -18.65 -0.13 6.31
CA ASP A 95 -19.87 -0.04 7.10
C ASP A 95 -19.71 1.11 8.10
N ALA A 96 -20.27 2.28 7.75
CA ALA A 96 -20.11 3.50 8.54
C ALA A 96 -20.68 3.36 9.96
N SER A 97 -21.80 2.65 10.13
CA SER A 97 -22.40 2.44 11.46
C SER A 97 -21.50 1.60 12.37
N VAL A 98 -20.91 0.53 11.82
CA VAL A 98 -19.96 -0.30 12.56
C VAL A 98 -18.67 0.47 12.86
N ARG A 99 -18.17 1.27 11.91
CA ARG A 99 -17.00 2.14 12.11
C ARG A 99 -17.22 3.14 13.24
N ASP A 100 -18.34 3.84 13.22
CA ASP A 100 -18.66 4.83 14.23
C ASP A 100 -18.78 4.18 15.61
N THR A 101 -19.49 3.04 15.69
CA THR A 101 -19.61 2.27 16.93
C THR A 101 -18.26 1.81 17.47
N ALA A 102 -17.39 1.27 16.61
CA ALA A 102 -16.05 0.84 16.99
C ALA A 102 -15.18 2.00 17.48
N SER A 103 -15.27 3.15 16.82
CA SER A 103 -14.58 4.39 17.23
C SER A 103 -15.02 4.85 18.63
N TRP A 104 -16.31 4.77 18.96
CA TRP A 104 -16.81 5.25 20.25
C TRP A 104 -16.64 4.29 21.43
N THR A 105 -16.56 2.98 21.17
CA THR A 105 -16.59 1.95 22.23
C THR A 105 -15.22 1.41 22.61
N ALA A 106 -14.21 1.57 21.75
CA ALA A 106 -12.89 1.02 21.99
C ALA A 106 -12.12 1.76 23.10
N PRO A 107 -11.35 1.05 23.94
CA PRO A 107 -10.47 1.68 24.91
C PRO A 107 -9.39 2.50 24.18
N ALA A 108 -9.13 3.73 24.65
CA ALA A 108 -8.10 4.57 24.07
C ALA A 108 -6.70 4.00 24.37
N LEU A 109 -5.99 3.55 23.34
CA LEU A 109 -4.58 3.11 23.44
C LEU A 109 -3.59 4.25 23.23
N PHE A 110 -3.97 5.23 22.40
CA PHE A 110 -3.21 6.43 22.06
C PHE A 110 -4.19 7.47 21.48
N ASP A 111 -3.77 8.74 21.39
CA ASP A 111 -4.65 9.86 20.99
C ASP A 111 -4.64 10.18 19.48
N GLY A 112 -3.79 9.50 18.71
CA GLY A 112 -3.62 9.70 17.28
C GLY A 112 -2.78 10.92 16.87
N VAL A 113 -2.22 11.69 17.81
CA VAL A 113 -1.51 12.94 17.50
C VAL A 113 -0.20 13.15 18.27
N THR A 114 -0.06 12.56 19.45
CA THR A 114 1.12 12.72 20.30
C THR A 114 2.29 11.91 19.75
N ASP A 115 3.38 12.59 19.42
CA ASP A 115 4.65 11.95 19.03
C ASP A 115 5.33 11.39 20.28
N THR A 116 5.67 10.11 20.26
CA THR A 116 6.47 9.47 21.32
C THR A 116 7.90 9.98 21.36
N GLY A 117 8.36 10.66 20.30
CA GLY A 117 9.72 11.14 20.17
C GLY A 117 10.69 10.09 19.64
N LEU A 118 10.31 8.81 19.63
CA LEU A 118 11.11 7.70 19.11
C LEU A 118 11.52 7.93 17.65
N CYS A 119 12.72 7.50 17.31
CA CYS A 119 13.26 7.53 15.96
C CYS A 119 13.32 6.12 15.35
N ALA A 120 13.64 6.06 14.05
CA ALA A 120 13.68 4.78 13.33
C ALA A 120 14.62 3.76 13.99
N SER A 121 15.76 4.19 14.53
CA SER A 121 16.72 3.31 15.19
C SER A 121 16.24 2.77 16.53
N ASP A 122 15.27 3.41 17.18
CA ASP A 122 14.67 2.89 18.42
C ASP A 122 13.61 1.83 18.11
N VAL A 123 12.85 2.03 17.04
CA VAL A 123 11.67 1.20 16.71
C VAL A 123 12.02 -0.04 15.91
N LEU A 124 12.89 0.07 14.90
CA LEU A 124 13.14 -1.06 13.99
C LEU A 124 13.70 -2.32 14.68
N PRO A 125 14.60 -2.23 15.67
CA PRO A 125 15.05 -3.41 16.41
C PRO A 125 13.96 -4.14 17.20
N LEU A 126 12.82 -3.49 17.47
CA LEU A 126 11.66 -4.13 18.12
C LEU A 126 10.81 -4.95 17.14
N LEU A 127 10.92 -4.67 15.84
CA LEU A 127 10.12 -5.30 14.78
C LEU A 127 10.90 -6.37 14.00
N PHE A 128 12.21 -6.16 13.86
CA PHE A 128 13.10 -6.97 13.04
C PHE A 128 14.38 -7.32 13.80
N GLY A 129 14.87 -8.54 13.61
CA GLY A 129 16.20 -8.96 14.01
C GLY A 129 17.29 -8.29 13.18
N GLN A 130 18.51 -8.27 13.72
CA GLN A 130 19.66 -7.60 13.09
C GLN A 130 20.04 -8.19 11.71
N ASP A 131 19.75 -9.48 11.51
CA ASP A 131 19.98 -10.23 10.28
C ASP A 131 18.78 -10.26 9.33
N ASP A 132 17.60 -9.80 9.76
CA ASP A 132 16.44 -9.75 8.88
C ASP A 132 16.72 -8.80 7.72
N PHE A 133 16.43 -9.26 6.51
CA PHE A 133 16.49 -8.41 5.33
C PHE A 133 15.30 -7.46 5.32
N VAL A 134 15.57 -6.17 5.46
CA VAL A 134 14.55 -5.12 5.44
C VAL A 134 14.60 -4.39 4.10
N CYS A 135 13.46 -4.32 3.41
CA CYS A 135 13.33 -3.50 2.22
C CYS A 135 12.88 -2.08 2.60
N ALA A 136 13.70 -1.08 2.30
CA ALA A 136 13.43 0.34 2.57
C ALA A 136 13.91 1.25 1.43
N GLY A 137 13.51 2.51 1.45
CA GLY A 137 13.89 3.44 0.37
C GLY A 137 13.54 4.91 0.63
N TRP A 138 14.21 5.77 -0.12
CA TRP A 138 13.94 7.21 -0.17
C TRP A 138 12.84 7.57 -1.18
N VAL A 139 12.66 6.75 -2.21
CA VAL A 139 11.64 6.91 -3.26
C VAL A 139 11.05 5.55 -3.60
N CYS A 140 9.80 5.51 -4.05
CA CYS A 140 9.06 4.28 -4.27
C CYS A 140 9.71 3.36 -5.31
N GLU A 141 10.40 3.94 -6.29
CA GLU A 141 10.98 3.29 -7.48
C GLU A 141 12.34 2.65 -7.23
N ARG A 142 13.01 3.00 -6.13
CA ARG A 142 14.36 2.50 -5.82
C ARG A 142 14.36 1.76 -4.49
N PRO A 143 13.64 0.62 -4.39
CA PRO A 143 13.70 -0.23 -3.20
C PRO A 143 15.10 -0.79 -3.04
N ILE A 144 15.60 -0.78 -1.82
CA ILE A 144 16.85 -1.44 -1.45
C ILE A 144 16.53 -2.43 -0.34
N CYS A 145 17.02 -3.65 -0.45
CA CYS A 145 16.88 -4.66 0.58
C CYS A 145 18.25 -5.10 1.09
N ARG A 146 18.44 -5.07 2.40
CA ARG A 146 19.69 -5.42 3.10
C ARG A 146 19.37 -5.77 4.56
N PRO A 147 20.28 -6.44 5.29
CA PRO A 147 20.11 -6.71 6.71
C PRO A 147 19.86 -5.43 7.52
N LEU A 148 19.03 -5.50 8.57
CA LEU A 148 18.71 -4.35 9.42
C LEU A 148 19.97 -3.64 9.94
N ARG A 149 20.98 -4.39 10.39
CA ARG A 149 22.24 -3.82 10.90
C ARG A 149 22.90 -2.83 9.93
N GLU A 150 22.80 -3.06 8.62
CA GLU A 150 23.38 -2.20 7.59
C GLU A 150 22.52 -0.96 7.30
N TRP A 151 21.24 -1.06 7.63
CA TRP A 151 20.27 0.02 7.56
C TRP A 151 20.42 1.00 8.73
N MET A 152 20.76 0.52 9.93
CA MET A 152 20.79 1.32 11.18
C MET A 152 21.46 2.70 11.05
N PRO A 153 22.61 2.88 10.37
CA PRO A 153 23.24 4.20 10.26
C PRO A 153 22.43 5.24 9.44
N ARG A 154 21.42 4.80 8.66
CA ARG A 154 20.73 5.65 7.68
C ARG A 154 19.20 5.53 7.69
N VAL A 155 18.61 4.65 8.50
CA VAL A 155 17.15 4.39 8.52
C VAL A 155 16.31 5.64 8.72
N GLY A 156 16.74 6.56 9.60
CA GLY A 156 16.03 7.82 9.84
C GLY A 156 15.95 8.76 8.63
N THR A 157 16.77 8.54 7.60
CA THR A 157 16.75 9.34 6.36
C THR A 157 15.78 8.80 5.31
N THR A 158 15.28 7.57 5.48
CA THR A 158 14.40 6.92 4.51
C THR A 158 12.95 7.33 4.71
N GLN A 159 12.15 7.23 3.64
CA GLN A 159 10.72 7.58 3.69
C GLN A 159 9.82 6.35 3.77
N PHE A 160 10.28 5.22 3.24
CA PHE A 160 9.46 4.04 3.02
C PHE A 160 10.15 2.80 3.58
N ILE A 161 9.33 1.88 4.10
CA ILE A 161 9.72 0.55 4.54
C ILE A 161 8.65 -0.46 4.08
N VAL A 162 9.06 -1.67 3.72
CA VAL A 162 8.15 -2.80 3.55
C VAL A 162 7.88 -3.39 4.92
N MET A 163 6.62 -3.62 5.27
CA MET A 163 6.28 -4.01 6.64
C MET A 163 6.86 -5.35 7.07
N ASN A 164 7.10 -6.26 6.13
CA ASN A 164 7.54 -7.63 6.42
C ASN A 164 9.02 -7.86 6.06
N PRO A 165 9.71 -8.78 6.76
CA PRO A 165 11.06 -9.17 6.41
C PRO A 165 11.09 -9.87 5.04
N MET A 166 12.23 -9.75 4.37
CA MET A 166 12.48 -10.32 3.06
C MET A 166 13.40 -11.55 3.17
N LYS A 167 13.37 -12.43 2.16
CA LYS A 167 14.25 -13.62 2.08
C LYS A 167 15.71 -13.25 1.82
N GLY A 168 15.94 -12.12 1.15
CA GLY A 168 17.27 -11.66 0.75
C GLY A 168 17.22 -10.34 -0.04
N PRO A 169 18.31 -9.99 -0.74
CA PRO A 169 18.40 -8.72 -1.48
C PRO A 169 17.37 -8.57 -2.61
N THR A 170 16.97 -9.68 -3.23
CA THR A 170 16.01 -9.71 -4.35
C THR A 170 15.32 -11.06 -4.44
N GLY A 171 14.06 -11.08 -4.89
CA GLY A 171 13.36 -12.27 -5.39
C GLY A 171 12.90 -12.08 -6.84
N LEU A 172 12.13 -13.02 -7.36
CA LEU A 172 11.58 -12.98 -8.71
C LEU A 172 10.19 -12.34 -8.69
N SER A 173 9.97 -11.31 -9.52
CA SER A 173 8.65 -10.74 -9.70
C SER A 173 7.74 -11.68 -10.50
N LYS A 174 6.43 -11.37 -10.56
CA LYS A 174 5.49 -12.05 -11.46
C LYS A 174 5.89 -11.98 -12.94
N GLU A 175 6.77 -11.04 -13.30
CA GLU A 175 7.34 -10.90 -14.65
C GLU A 175 8.67 -11.63 -14.82
N GLY A 176 9.11 -12.42 -13.84
CA GLY A 176 10.40 -13.11 -13.85
C GLY A 176 11.62 -12.19 -13.67
N LYS A 177 11.43 -10.93 -13.29
CA LYS A 177 12.52 -9.96 -13.09
C LYS A 177 12.96 -9.93 -11.63
N ARG A 178 14.28 -9.79 -11.38
CA ARG A 178 14.80 -9.58 -10.03
C ARG A 178 14.30 -8.26 -9.45
N SER A 179 13.71 -8.31 -8.25
CA SER A 179 13.23 -7.12 -7.53
C SER A 179 13.48 -7.28 -6.03
N ALA A 180 13.94 -6.21 -5.38
CA ALA A 180 14.02 -6.16 -3.92
C ALA A 180 12.63 -6.21 -3.27
N ARG A 181 11.63 -5.60 -3.92
CA ARG A 181 10.25 -5.52 -3.44
C ARG A 181 9.34 -6.32 -4.37
N CYS A 182 9.14 -7.59 -4.05
CA CYS A 182 8.14 -8.46 -4.66
C CYS A 182 7.65 -9.49 -3.65
N GLN A 183 6.47 -10.05 -3.90
CA GLN A 183 5.84 -11.04 -3.00
C GLN A 183 6.70 -12.31 -2.84
N ASP A 184 7.38 -12.76 -3.90
CA ASP A 184 8.31 -13.89 -3.83
C ASP A 184 9.48 -13.63 -2.87
N ASN A 185 9.91 -12.37 -2.72
CA ASN A 185 11.00 -12.01 -1.82
C ASN A 185 10.54 -11.82 -0.37
N VAL A 186 9.25 -11.92 -0.03
CA VAL A 186 8.80 -11.83 1.37
C VAL A 186 9.16 -13.13 2.09
N ALA A 187 9.86 -13.04 3.22
CA ALA A 187 10.22 -14.22 4.01
C ALA A 187 9.02 -14.79 4.75
N GLU A 188 8.28 -13.92 5.43
CA GLU A 188 7.10 -14.26 6.22
C GLU A 188 6.21 -13.04 6.43
N ARG A 189 4.92 -13.26 6.62
CA ARG A 189 3.97 -12.19 6.98
C ARG A 189 3.94 -12.06 8.51
N ARG A 190 4.83 -11.24 9.07
CA ARG A 190 4.82 -10.89 10.51
C ARG A 190 3.76 -9.85 10.83
N PHE A 191 3.53 -8.95 9.89
CA PHE A 191 2.68 -7.79 10.09
C PHE A 191 1.70 -7.61 8.94
N VAL A 192 0.51 -7.13 9.30
CA VAL A 192 -0.45 -6.52 8.40
C VAL A 192 -0.66 -5.08 8.82
N VAL A 193 -0.75 -4.17 7.85
CA VAL A 193 -0.97 -2.74 8.12
C VAL A 193 -2.37 -2.38 7.69
N ALA A 194 -3.10 -1.66 8.54
CA ALA A 194 -4.34 -0.99 8.18
C ALA A 194 -4.11 0.53 8.16
N GLU A 195 -4.65 1.19 7.14
CA GLU A 195 -4.69 2.65 7.05
C GLU A 195 -6.10 3.08 6.65
N PHE A 196 -6.59 4.17 7.26
CA PHE A 196 -7.94 4.67 7.06
C PHE A 196 -7.85 6.08 6.46
N ASP A 197 -7.82 6.17 5.14
CA ASP A 197 -7.73 7.45 4.42
C ASP A 197 -9.12 7.95 4.00
N ASP A 198 -9.93 8.30 5.00
CA ASP A 198 -11.22 8.97 4.80
C ASP A 198 -11.05 10.46 5.18
N ALA A 199 -11.39 11.35 4.25
CA ALA A 199 -11.23 12.79 4.44
C ALA A 199 -12.09 13.36 5.58
N SER A 200 -13.18 12.67 5.94
CA SER A 200 -14.04 13.01 7.08
C SER A 200 -13.54 12.46 8.41
N PHE A 201 -12.46 11.66 8.39
CA PHE A 201 -12.01 10.85 9.51
C PHE A 201 -10.61 11.27 9.98
N GLY A 202 -10.57 12.08 11.03
CA GLY A 202 -9.34 12.64 11.59
C GLY A 202 -8.45 11.59 12.24
N LYS A 203 -7.19 11.95 12.52
CA LYS A 203 -6.24 11.05 13.18
C LYS A 203 -6.71 10.51 14.55
N PRO A 204 -7.41 11.29 15.41
CA PRO A 204 -7.98 10.74 16.64
C PRO A 204 -9.00 9.64 16.37
N ASP A 205 -9.84 9.76 15.34
CA ASP A 205 -10.82 8.75 15.01
C ASP A 205 -10.15 7.50 14.41
N GLN A 206 -9.12 7.69 13.58
CA GLN A 206 -8.26 6.60 13.09
C GLN A 206 -7.61 5.83 14.25
N ALA A 207 -7.17 6.54 15.30
CA ALA A 207 -6.60 5.93 16.48
C ALA A 207 -7.60 5.06 17.24
N ARG A 208 -8.84 5.52 17.39
CA ARG A 208 -9.89 4.75 18.06
C ARG A 208 -10.27 3.49 17.27
N VAL A 209 -10.40 3.58 15.95
CA VAL A 209 -10.66 2.40 15.09
C VAL A 209 -9.49 1.41 15.14
N ALA A 210 -8.26 1.90 15.10
CA ALA A 210 -7.08 1.04 15.27
C ALA A 210 -7.06 0.35 16.64
N ALA A 211 -7.47 1.06 17.70
CA ALA A 211 -7.62 0.49 19.04
C ALA A 211 -8.73 -0.56 19.12
N ALA A 212 -9.84 -0.38 18.40
CA ALA A 212 -10.90 -1.39 18.31
C ALA A 212 -10.39 -2.71 17.71
N LEU A 213 -9.59 -2.60 16.64
CA LEU A 213 -8.97 -3.73 15.96
C LEU A 213 -7.91 -4.47 16.81
N ASN A 214 -7.35 -3.82 17.84
CA ASN A 214 -6.36 -4.44 18.74
C ASN A 214 -6.88 -5.68 19.47
N SER A 215 -8.20 -5.82 19.59
CA SER A 215 -8.86 -7.00 20.17
C SER A 215 -8.74 -8.26 19.29
N ALA A 216 -8.58 -8.09 17.97
CA ALA A 216 -8.50 -9.18 17.01
C ALA A 216 -7.06 -9.56 16.67
N LEU A 217 -6.20 -8.56 16.42
CA LEU A 217 -4.75 -8.74 16.33
C LEU A 217 -4.03 -7.68 17.16
N PRO A 218 -2.89 -8.00 17.79
CA PRO A 218 -2.14 -7.01 18.57
C PRO A 218 -1.67 -5.83 17.71
N LEU A 219 -2.13 -4.62 18.02
CA LEU A 219 -1.55 -3.38 17.53
C LEU A 219 -0.15 -3.22 18.16
N VAL A 220 0.88 -3.09 17.34
CA VAL A 220 2.29 -3.03 17.80
C VAL A 220 3.00 -1.72 17.48
N LEU A 221 2.59 -1.03 16.41
CA LEU A 221 3.17 0.23 15.99
C LEU A 221 2.12 1.09 15.28
N VAL A 222 2.13 2.40 15.52
CA VAL A 222 1.38 3.37 14.72
C VAL A 222 2.31 4.49 14.26
N VAL A 223 2.32 4.72 12.94
CA VAL A 223 3.12 5.75 12.29
C VAL A 223 2.22 6.77 11.63
N ASP A 224 2.42 8.05 11.95
CA ASP A 224 1.85 9.16 11.18
C ASP A 224 2.56 9.24 9.83
N SER A 225 1.80 9.16 8.73
CA SER A 225 2.36 9.24 7.39
C SER A 225 2.99 10.60 7.03
N GLY A 226 2.90 11.60 7.91
CA GLY A 226 3.22 13.00 7.62
C GLY A 226 2.17 13.66 6.70
N GLY A 227 0.99 13.01 6.58
CA GLY A 227 -0.16 13.44 5.82
C GLY A 227 -1.44 13.23 6.63
N LYS A 228 -2.48 12.66 5.98
CA LYS A 228 -3.79 12.40 6.60
C LYS A 228 -3.85 11.06 7.33
N SER A 229 -3.17 10.05 6.81
CA SER A 229 -3.34 8.66 7.25
C SER A 229 -2.37 8.27 8.37
N LEU A 230 -2.84 7.42 9.27
CA LEU A 230 -2.06 6.62 10.20
C LEU A 230 -1.82 5.22 9.60
N HIS A 231 -0.58 4.75 9.69
CA HIS A 231 -0.21 3.38 9.35
C HIS A 231 -0.21 2.57 10.63
N CYS A 232 -1.24 1.75 10.84
CA CYS A 232 -1.42 0.96 12.05
C CYS A 232 -0.96 -0.48 11.79
N TRP A 233 0.10 -0.91 12.45
CA TRP A 233 0.74 -2.22 12.26
C TRP A 233 0.23 -3.21 13.29
N PHE A 234 -0.27 -4.34 12.80
CA PHE A 234 -0.78 -5.43 13.61
C PHE A 234 0.10 -6.66 13.45
N ASP A 235 0.47 -7.28 14.57
CA ASP A 235 1.28 -8.50 14.60
C ASP A 235 0.40 -9.73 14.31
N CYS A 236 0.73 -10.48 13.28
CA CYS A 236 0.02 -11.68 12.88
C CYS A 236 0.88 -12.95 12.96
N ARG A 237 2.04 -12.89 13.63
CA ARG A 237 2.85 -14.09 13.86
C ARG A 237 2.06 -15.14 14.63
N GLY A 238 2.20 -16.39 14.20
CA GLY A 238 1.49 -17.53 14.79
C GLY A 238 0.00 -17.63 14.43
N ARG A 239 -0.51 -16.75 13.54
CA ARG A 239 -1.85 -16.85 12.97
C ARG A 239 -1.79 -17.54 11.61
N ASP A 240 -2.86 -18.24 11.27
CA ASP A 240 -3.00 -18.79 9.92
C ASP A 240 -3.52 -17.73 8.94
N ASP A 241 -3.45 -18.03 7.64
CA ASP A 241 -3.86 -17.09 6.59
C ASP A 241 -5.35 -16.74 6.65
N GLN A 242 -6.20 -17.62 7.20
CA GLN A 242 -7.64 -17.40 7.30
C GLN A 242 -7.96 -16.38 8.39
N ASP A 243 -7.34 -16.51 9.56
CA ASP A 243 -7.43 -15.57 10.67
C ASP A 243 -6.96 -14.16 10.24
N VAL A 244 -5.83 -14.09 9.53
CA VAL A 244 -5.28 -12.82 9.06
C VAL A 244 -6.18 -12.19 7.99
N ALA A 245 -6.78 -13.00 7.10
CA ALA A 245 -7.75 -12.53 6.13
C ALA A 245 -9.06 -12.07 6.80
N ALA A 246 -9.54 -12.77 7.83
CA ALA A 246 -10.73 -12.39 8.59
C ALA A 246 -10.50 -11.06 9.33
N PHE A 247 -9.34 -10.89 9.96
CA PHE A 247 -8.92 -9.61 10.53
C PHE A 247 -8.94 -8.50 9.47
N PHE A 248 -8.33 -8.75 8.31
CA PHE A 248 -8.22 -7.71 7.28
C PHE A 248 -9.60 -7.37 6.68
N ALA A 249 -10.49 -8.35 6.52
CA ALA A 249 -11.87 -8.11 6.11
C ALA A 249 -12.64 -7.26 7.15
N ALA A 250 -12.39 -7.46 8.44
CA ALA A 250 -12.92 -6.59 9.48
C ALA A 250 -12.33 -5.16 9.36
N ALA A 251 -11.02 -5.04 9.13
CA ALA A 251 -10.37 -3.75 8.94
C ALA A 251 -10.92 -3.00 7.72
N THR A 252 -11.13 -3.66 6.56
CA THR A 252 -11.72 -3.03 5.37
C THR A 252 -13.18 -2.65 5.58
N ARG A 253 -13.95 -3.45 6.34
CA ARG A 253 -15.31 -3.08 6.77
C ARG A 253 -15.32 -1.80 7.63
N LEU A 254 -14.25 -1.54 8.38
CA LEU A 254 -14.05 -0.29 9.12
C LEU A 254 -13.42 0.83 8.25
N GLY A 255 -13.23 0.59 6.94
CA GLY A 255 -12.73 1.58 5.99
C GLY A 255 -11.22 1.52 5.73
N ALA A 256 -10.54 0.43 6.05
CA ALA A 256 -9.13 0.28 5.69
C ALA A 256 -8.93 0.16 4.17
N ASP A 257 -7.84 0.72 3.64
CA ASP A 257 -7.45 0.56 2.23
C ASP A 257 -7.15 -0.92 1.91
N GLU A 258 -7.96 -1.52 1.03
CA GLU A 258 -7.84 -2.91 0.57
C GLU A 258 -6.45 -3.26 -0.01
N THR A 259 -5.75 -2.27 -0.55
CA THR A 259 -4.45 -2.49 -1.19
C THR A 259 -3.34 -2.73 -0.18
N ARG A 260 -3.59 -2.49 1.12
CA ARG A 260 -2.65 -2.84 2.21
C ARG A 260 -2.57 -4.34 2.52
N TRP A 261 -3.37 -5.17 1.86
CA TRP A 261 -3.21 -6.63 1.94
C TRP A 261 -1.87 -7.14 1.38
N ASP A 262 -1.25 -6.40 0.46
CA ASP A 262 0.02 -6.77 -0.17
C ASP A 262 1.15 -6.87 0.87
N PRO A 263 1.74 -8.06 1.10
CA PRO A 263 2.73 -8.25 2.16
C PRO A 263 4.05 -7.52 1.89
N CYS A 264 4.26 -7.03 0.66
CA CYS A 264 5.42 -6.24 0.26
C CYS A 264 5.07 -4.78 -0.10
N GLY A 265 3.92 -4.30 0.35
CA GLY A 265 3.46 -2.93 0.14
C GLY A 265 4.37 -1.91 0.83
N TRP A 266 4.50 -0.73 0.22
CA TRP A 266 5.21 0.37 0.86
C TRP A 266 4.36 0.96 1.99
N VAL A 267 4.97 1.09 3.16
CA VAL A 267 4.44 1.87 4.28
C VAL A 267 5.47 2.90 4.73
N ARG A 268 5.05 3.78 5.64
CA ARG A 268 5.86 4.90 6.12
C ARG A 268 6.88 4.43 7.15
N MET A 269 8.12 4.90 7.02
CA MET A 269 9.21 4.54 7.92
C MET A 269 8.94 5.14 9.31
N PRO A 270 8.85 4.34 10.40
CA PRO A 270 8.68 4.87 11.74
C PRO A 270 9.84 5.81 12.08
N GLY A 271 9.55 7.07 12.44
CA GLY A 271 10.58 8.06 12.77
C GLY A 271 11.42 8.54 11.57
N GLY A 272 11.06 8.15 10.34
CA GLY A 272 11.72 8.62 9.11
C GLY A 272 11.27 10.02 8.68
N MET A 273 11.76 10.48 7.54
CA MET A 273 11.44 11.81 7.00
C MET A 273 10.70 11.72 5.66
N ARG A 274 9.46 12.18 5.59
CA ARG A 274 8.72 12.31 4.33
C ARG A 274 9.12 13.61 3.64
N VAL A 275 9.54 13.52 2.38
CA VAL A 275 9.77 14.66 1.50
C VAL A 275 8.53 14.87 0.65
N LYS A 276 7.85 16.00 0.82
CA LYS A 276 6.70 16.39 0.00
C LYS A 276 7.15 16.91 -1.36
N SER A 277 6.21 17.07 -2.29
CA SER A 277 6.47 17.54 -3.66
C SER A 277 7.07 18.96 -3.70
N ASP A 278 6.77 19.77 -2.70
CA ASP A 278 7.33 21.12 -2.48
C ASP A 278 8.70 21.12 -1.78
N GLY A 279 9.27 19.94 -1.51
CA GLY A 279 10.54 19.77 -0.81
C GLY A 279 10.43 19.84 0.73
N VAL A 280 9.25 20.15 1.28
CA VAL A 280 9.05 20.21 2.73
C VAL A 280 9.25 18.82 3.33
N LYS A 281 10.09 18.75 4.37
CA LYS A 281 10.34 17.54 5.14
C LYS A 281 9.41 17.47 6.33
N VAL A 282 8.67 16.37 6.45
CA VAL A 282 7.77 16.09 7.56
C VAL A 282 8.21 14.82 8.25
N LYS A 283 8.44 14.89 9.57
CA LYS A 283 8.74 13.70 10.37
C LYS A 283 7.53 12.76 10.35
N GLN A 284 7.80 11.49 10.08
CA GLN A 284 6.83 10.41 10.18
C GLN A 284 6.78 9.97 11.65
N LYS A 285 5.94 10.66 12.43
CA LYS A 285 5.89 10.51 13.90
C LYS A 285 5.52 9.10 14.30
N VAL A 286 6.12 8.63 15.38
CA VAL A 286 5.75 7.36 16.01
C VAL A 286 4.74 7.70 17.10
N LEU A 287 3.49 7.29 16.93
CA LEU A 287 2.39 7.68 17.82
C LEU A 287 2.10 6.61 18.88
N PHE A 288 2.45 5.36 18.58
CA PHE A 288 2.27 4.24 19.48
C PHE A 288 3.32 3.18 19.16
N VAL A 289 3.94 2.60 20.19
CA VAL A 289 4.73 1.38 20.12
C VAL A 289 4.31 0.54 21.31
N LYS A 290 3.94 -0.73 21.06
CA LYS A 290 3.63 -1.64 22.15
C LYS A 290 4.89 -1.86 22.98
N SER A 291 4.81 -1.57 24.28
CA SER A 291 5.92 -1.85 25.19
C SER A 291 6.13 -3.36 25.27
N PHE A 292 7.23 -3.83 24.70
CA PHE A 292 7.74 -5.18 24.93
C PHE A 292 8.48 -5.14 26.26
N LYS A 293 7.76 -5.07 27.39
CA LYS A 293 8.40 -5.38 28.67
C LYS A 293 8.95 -6.79 28.55
N GLU A 294 10.25 -6.96 28.80
CA GLU A 294 10.96 -8.23 28.81
C GLU A 294 10.14 -9.27 29.58
N GLY A 295 9.43 -10.12 28.85
CA GLY A 295 8.84 -11.34 29.36
C GLY A 295 9.99 -12.31 29.53
N GLY A 296 10.37 -12.52 30.79
CA GLY A 296 11.49 -13.34 31.21
C GLY A 296 11.49 -14.75 30.61
N ALA A 297 12.70 -15.29 30.60
CA ALA A 297 12.97 -16.70 30.36
C ALA A 297 11.95 -17.59 31.08
N HIS A 298 11.31 -18.48 30.35
CA HIS A 298 10.97 -19.85 30.76
C HIS A 298 10.90 -20.74 29.52
#